data_AF-A0A8E2ECU0-F1
#
_entry.id   AF-A0A8E2ECU0-F1
#
_cell.length_a   1.000
_cell.length_b   1.000
_cell.length_c   1.000
_cell.angle_alpha   90.00
_cell.angle_beta   90.00
_cell.angle_gamma   90.00
#
_symmetry.space_group_name_H-M   'P 1'
#
loop_
_entity.id
_entity.type
_entity.pdbx_description
1 polymer ?
#
loop_
_entity_poly.entity_id
_entity_poly.type
_entity_poly.pdbx_seq_one_letter_code
_entity_poly.pdbx_strand_id
1 'polypeptide(L)'
;MVAPFSNGITSTTTTSYDLVPYYRSNVNAYMVAVAQIIADVAKISGNDSLAMQCNSAASNFYARIRDILWNQGLQFWIDVYRGNNLLVLGRTLIGYLSFRFGVGTNPEIVMGLEARLN
;
A
#
# COMPACT_ATOMS: atom_id res chain seq x y z
N MET A 1 6.55 7.29 -1.43
CA MET A 1 5.77 8.15 -0.48
C MET A 1 4.90 7.24 0.38
N VAL A 2 5.13 7.20 1.70
CA VAL A 2 3.98 7.37 2.59
C VAL A 2 3.41 8.73 2.18
N ALA A 3 2.12 8.85 1.87
CA ALA A 3 1.61 10.15 1.45
C ALA A 3 1.94 11.17 2.58
N PRO A 4 2.75 12.21 2.30
CA PRO A 4 3.10 13.19 3.30
C PRO A 4 1.84 13.99 3.57
N PHE A 5 1.38 13.97 4.81
CA PHE A 5 0.68 15.12 5.35
C PHE A 5 1.72 16.25 5.41
N SER A 6 1.65 17.15 4.43
CA SER A 6 2.50 18.34 4.39
C SER A 6 2.06 19.32 5.47
N ASN A 7 2.59 19.16 6.69
CA ASN A 7 2.69 20.25 7.65
C ASN A 7 4.19 20.57 7.78
N GLY A 8 4.58 21.74 7.31
CA GLY A 8 5.96 22.19 7.14
C GLY A 8 6.76 22.19 8.45
N ILE A 9 7.35 21.05 8.78
CA ILE A 9 8.36 20.95 9.84
C ILE A 9 9.62 20.37 9.21
N THR A 10 10.58 21.26 8.93
CA THR A 10 11.98 20.89 8.73
C THR A 10 12.54 20.40 10.06
N SER A 11 12.50 19.08 10.30
CA SER A 11 13.06 18.48 11.51
C SER A 11 14.33 17.69 11.16
N THR A 12 15.49 18.23 11.53
CA THR A 12 16.79 17.54 11.59
C THR A 12 16.91 16.60 12.79
N THR A 13 15.79 16.12 13.32
CA THR A 13 15.73 15.23 14.49
C THR A 13 15.26 13.87 14.02
N THR A 14 16.17 12.90 13.95
CA THR A 14 15.88 11.49 13.65
C THR A 14 15.01 10.91 14.76
N THR A 15 13.71 11.13 14.67
CA THR A 15 12.75 10.51 15.59
C THR A 15 12.74 9.01 15.35
N SER A 16 12.64 8.22 16.42
CA SER A 16 12.56 6.75 16.46
C SER A 16 11.49 6.12 15.52
N TYR A 17 10.68 6.92 14.84
CA TYR A 17 9.74 6.48 13.81
C TYR A 17 10.37 6.34 12.40
N ASP A 18 11.60 6.80 12.19
CA ASP A 18 12.38 6.56 10.95
C ASP A 18 12.93 5.12 10.83
N LEU A 19 12.72 4.27 11.84
CA LEU A 19 13.40 2.97 12.00
C LEU A 19 13.04 1.87 10.99
N VAL A 20 12.08 2.09 10.08
CA VAL A 20 11.73 1.06 9.09
C VAL A 20 12.27 1.48 7.72
N PRO A 21 13.47 1.07 7.30
CA PRO A 21 14.07 1.60 6.07
C PRO A 21 13.38 1.10 4.78
N TYR A 22 12.17 0.54 4.87
CA TYR A 22 11.43 -0.04 3.76
C TYR A 22 10.07 0.65 3.55
N TYR A 23 9.68 0.81 2.29
CA TYR A 23 8.28 0.82 1.92
C TYR A 23 7.77 -0.63 2.03
N ARG A 24 6.95 -0.91 3.05
CA ARG A 24 6.45 -2.25 3.33
C ARG A 24 5.10 -2.49 2.67
N SER A 25 4.96 -3.61 1.98
CA SER A 25 3.73 -3.97 1.27
C SER A 25 2.51 -4.07 2.19
N ASN A 26 2.65 -4.71 3.36
CA ASN A 26 1.54 -4.93 4.29
C ASN A 26 0.97 -3.63 4.89
N VAL A 27 1.82 -2.74 5.41
CA VAL A 27 1.37 -1.49 6.05
C VAL A 27 0.73 -0.58 5.01
N ASN A 28 1.32 -0.50 3.81
CA ASN A 28 0.76 0.30 2.73
C ASN A 28 -0.60 -0.26 2.26
N ALA A 29 -0.73 -1.58 2.12
CA ALA A 29 -2.00 -2.21 1.79
C ALA A 29 -3.07 -2.01 2.88
N TYR A 30 -2.68 -2.08 4.16
CA TYR A 30 -3.58 -1.79 5.27
C TYR A 30 -4.15 -0.37 5.17
N MET A 31 -3.32 0.63 4.85
CA MET A 31 -3.78 2.01 4.71
C MET A 31 -4.72 2.21 3.52
N VAL A 32 -4.52 1.49 2.41
CA VAL A 32 -5.48 1.47 1.28
C VAL A 32 -6.83 0.91 1.75
N ALA A 33 -6.83 -0.25 2.41
CA ALA A 33 -8.05 -0.89 2.88
C ALA A 33 -8.79 -0.04 3.92
N VAL A 34 -8.07 0.60 4.85
CA VAL A 34 -8.67 1.51 5.83
C VAL A 34 -9.33 2.70 5.14
N ALA A 35 -8.70 3.30 4.13
CA ALA A 35 -9.30 4.41 3.40
C ALA A 35 -10.59 3.99 2.66
N GLN A 36 -10.63 2.77 2.11
CA GLN A 36 -11.84 2.20 1.49
C GLN A 36 -12.94 1.98 2.53
N ILE A 37 -12.62 1.40 3.69
CA ILE A 37 -13.60 1.18 4.77
C ILE A 37 -14.16 2.51 5.29
N ILE A 38 -13.33 3.55 5.42
CA ILE A 38 -13.82 4.89 5.81
C ILE A 38 -14.77 5.43 4.74
N ALA A 39 -14.47 5.22 3.46
CA ALA A 39 -15.36 5.64 2.38
C ALA A 39 -16.71 4.92 2.45
N ASP A 40 -16.72 3.62 2.73
CA ASP A 40 -17.95 2.82 2.89
C ASP A 40 -18.79 3.30 4.07
N VAL A 41 -18.16 3.51 5.24
CA VAL A 41 -18.84 4.03 6.43
C VAL A 41 -19.38 5.43 6.17
N ALA A 42 -18.62 6.30 5.51
CA ALA A 42 -19.07 7.65 5.14
C ALA A 42 -20.29 7.59 4.21
N LYS A 43 -20.29 6.66 3.24
CA LYS A 43 -21.40 6.47 2.31
C LYS A 43 -22.66 5.98 3.03
N ILE A 44 -22.54 4.99 3.90
CA ILE A 44 -23.65 4.48 4.73
C ILE A 44 -24.21 5.58 5.65
N SER A 45 -23.35 6.49 6.10
CA SER A 45 -23.73 7.63 6.96
C SER A 45 -24.30 8.83 6.19
N GLY A 46 -24.46 8.73 4.87
CA GLY A 46 -24.96 9.83 4.03
C GLY A 46 -23.95 10.96 3.77
N ASN A 47 -22.67 10.78 4.11
CA ASN A 47 -21.61 11.76 3.83
C ASN A 47 -20.89 11.44 2.51
N ASP A 48 -21.58 11.73 1.41
CA ASP A 48 -21.09 11.44 0.05
C ASP A 48 -19.78 12.16 -0.30
N SER A 49 -19.58 13.38 0.22
CA SER A 49 -18.36 14.14 -0.01
C SER A 49 -17.14 13.44 0.60
N LEU A 50 -17.24 13.00 1.87
CA LEU A 50 -16.17 12.27 2.52
C LEU A 50 -15.92 10.91 1.85
N ALA A 51 -16.98 10.20 1.46
CA ALA A 51 -16.86 8.94 0.74
C ALA A 51 -16.05 9.09 -0.56
N MET A 52 -16.36 10.11 -1.37
CA MET A 52 -15.62 10.39 -2.60
C MET A 52 -14.16 10.75 -2.35
N GLN A 53 -13.88 11.55 -1.32
CA GLN A 53 -12.52 11.94 -0.95
C GLN A 53 -11.68 10.73 -0.53
N CYS A 54 -12.22 9.88 0.35
CA CYS A 54 -11.54 8.68 0.83
C CYS A 54 -11.34 7.65 -0.27
N ASN A 55 -12.32 7.43 -1.15
CA ASN A 55 -12.17 6.58 -2.32
C ASN A 55 -11.08 7.08 -3.27
N SER A 56 -11.07 8.39 -3.57
CA SER A 56 -10.04 8.99 -4.42
C SER A 56 -8.65 8.85 -3.80
N ALA A 57 -8.54 9.06 -2.49
CA ALA A 57 -7.29 8.87 -1.76
C ALA A 57 -6.82 7.40 -1.81
N ALA A 58 -7.72 6.45 -1.58
CA ALA A 58 -7.43 5.02 -1.65
C ALA A 58 -6.95 4.60 -3.04
N SER A 59 -7.64 5.01 -4.10
CA SER A 59 -7.27 4.70 -5.49
C SER A 59 -5.91 5.30 -5.87
N ASN A 60 -5.68 6.57 -5.55
CA ASN A 60 -4.41 7.25 -5.83
C ASN A 60 -3.25 6.62 -5.06
N PHE A 61 -3.49 6.22 -3.81
CA PHE A 61 -2.47 5.57 -3.00
C PHE A 61 -2.20 4.14 -3.47
N TYR A 62 -3.25 3.39 -3.82
CA TYR A 62 -3.13 2.06 -4.43
C TYR A 62 -2.25 2.10 -5.69
N ALA A 63 -2.49 3.05 -6.60
CA ALA A 63 -1.70 3.18 -7.82
C ALA A 63 -0.21 3.38 -7.53
N ARG A 64 0.13 4.20 -6.54
CA ARG A 64 1.52 4.45 -6.13
C ARG A 64 2.17 3.24 -5.48
N ILE A 65 1.43 2.49 -4.64
CA ILE A 65 1.99 1.29 -4.02
C ILE A 65 2.15 0.17 -5.05
N ARG A 66 1.25 0.07 -6.04
CA ARG A 66 1.39 -0.87 -7.17
C ARG A 66 2.66 -0.56 -7.96
N ASP A 67 2.87 0.70 -8.32
CA ASP A 67 4.06 1.12 -9.08
C ASP A 67 5.38 0.80 -8.36
N ILE A 68 5.43 0.99 -7.04
CA ILE A 68 6.66 0.81 -6.27
C ILE A 68 6.86 -0.65 -5.80
N LEU A 69 5.80 -1.33 -5.37
CA LEU A 69 5.90 -2.58 -4.59
C LEU A 69 5.48 -3.82 -5.36
N TRP A 70 4.83 -3.68 -6.51
CA TRP A 70 4.51 -4.84 -7.35
C TRP A 70 5.73 -5.24 -8.17
N ASN A 71 6.23 -6.46 -7.94
CA ASN A 71 7.28 -7.01 -8.76
C ASN A 71 6.70 -7.89 -9.87
N GLN A 72 6.85 -7.45 -11.13
CA GLN A 72 6.34 -8.19 -12.29
C GLN A 72 7.03 -9.54 -12.49
N GLY A 73 8.32 -9.66 -12.21
CA GLY A 73 9.04 -10.94 -12.37
C GLY A 73 8.59 -12.00 -11.37
N LEU A 74 8.24 -11.58 -10.15
CA LEU A 74 7.73 -12.46 -9.09
C LEU A 74 6.20 -12.59 -9.10
N GLN A 75 5.49 -11.75 -9.86
CA GLN A 75 4.04 -11.60 -9.76
C GLN A 75 3.62 -11.46 -8.28
N PHE A 76 4.30 -10.57 -7.54
CA PHE A 76 4.18 -10.53 -6.08
C PHE A 76 4.49 -9.16 -5.49
N TRP A 77 3.88 -8.87 -4.34
CA TRP A 77 4.15 -7.67 -3.53
C TRP A 77 5.44 -7.83 -2.73
N ILE A 78 6.40 -6.93 -2.95
CA ILE A 78 7.69 -6.92 -2.27
C ILE A 78 7.89 -5.63 -1.47
N ASP A 79 8.84 -5.67 -0.54
CA ASP A 79 9.28 -4.47 0.17
C ASP A 79 10.39 -3.78 -0.65
N VAL A 80 10.51 -2.46 -0.53
CA VAL A 80 11.51 -1.66 -1.24
C VAL A 80 12.25 -0.76 -0.26
N TYR A 81 13.58 -0.75 -0.29
CA TYR A 81 14.39 0.08 0.58
C TYR A 81 14.22 1.57 0.21
N ARG A 82 13.95 2.40 1.22
CA ARG A 82 13.71 3.84 1.10
C ARG A 82 15.04 4.54 0.76
N GLY A 83 15.03 5.40 -0.25
CA GLY A 83 16.17 6.25 -0.63
C GLY A 83 16.98 5.76 -1.82
N ASN A 84 17.16 4.45 -1.99
CA ASN A 84 17.85 3.86 -3.14
C ASN A 84 16.97 2.93 -4.00
N ASN A 85 15.71 2.72 -3.60
CA ASN A 85 14.74 1.83 -4.25
C ASN A 85 15.25 0.40 -4.47
N LEU A 86 16.13 -0.09 -3.59
CA LEU A 86 16.61 -1.46 -3.66
C LEU A 86 15.47 -2.42 -3.36
N LEU A 87 15.22 -3.36 -4.28
CA LEU A 87 14.16 -4.34 -4.17
C LEU A 87 14.54 -5.42 -3.15
N VAL A 88 13.66 -5.67 -2.18
CA VAL A 88 13.79 -6.81 -1.26
C VAL A 88 13.14 -8.03 -1.92
N LEU A 89 13.94 -8.72 -2.73
CA LEU A 89 13.45 -9.84 -3.53
C LEU A 89 13.15 -11.08 -2.67
N GLY A 90 12.10 -11.80 -3.07
CA GLY A 90 11.62 -13.01 -2.41
C GLY A 90 10.17 -12.88 -1.97
N ARG A 91 9.43 -13.98 -2.03
CA ARG A 91 8.04 -14.03 -1.53
C ARG A 91 8.07 -14.24 -0.02
N THR A 92 7.69 -13.22 0.73
CA THR A 92 7.57 -13.30 2.20
C THR A 92 6.11 -13.23 2.63
N LEU A 93 5.81 -13.68 3.85
CA LEU A 93 4.45 -13.61 4.43
C LEU A 93 3.85 -12.21 4.34
N ILE A 94 4.67 -11.18 4.44
CA ILE A 94 4.26 -9.77 4.45
C ILE A 94 3.58 -9.37 3.14
N GLY A 95 4.07 -9.85 1.99
CA GLY A 95 3.46 -9.57 0.69
C GLY A 95 2.10 -10.26 0.50
N TYR A 96 1.85 -11.38 1.19
CA TYR A 96 0.54 -12.04 1.17
C TYR A 96 -0.52 -11.25 1.94
N LEU A 97 -0.13 -10.43 2.91
CA LEU A 97 -1.08 -9.62 3.68
C LEU A 97 -1.76 -8.56 2.80
N SER A 98 -1.13 -8.11 1.71
CA SER A 98 -1.77 -7.22 0.73
C SER A 98 -3.04 -7.85 0.16
N PHE A 99 -2.99 -9.13 -0.23
CA PHE A 99 -4.17 -9.86 -0.71
C PHE A 99 -5.23 -10.04 0.38
N ARG A 100 -4.82 -10.30 1.63
CA ARG A 100 -5.76 -10.44 2.76
C ARG A 100 -6.60 -9.17 2.97
N PHE A 101 -6.03 -8.01 2.69
CA PHE A 101 -6.74 -6.74 2.79
C PHE A 101 -7.55 -6.38 1.53
N GLY A 102 -7.68 -7.29 0.57
CA GLY A 102 -8.36 -7.02 -0.71
C GLY A 102 -7.57 -6.09 -1.63
N VAL A 103 -6.28 -5.89 -1.38
CA VAL A 103 -5.41 -5.02 -2.18
C VAL A 103 -4.67 -5.86 -3.21
N GLY A 104 -4.79 -5.49 -4.49
CA GLY A 104 -4.15 -6.23 -5.56
C GLY A 104 -4.87 -7.51 -5.96
N THR A 105 -6.20 -7.56 -5.82
CA THR A 105 -7.04 -8.70 -6.20
C THR A 105 -7.69 -8.54 -7.58
N ASN A 106 -7.18 -7.61 -8.39
CA ASN A 106 -7.67 -7.37 -9.74
C ASN A 106 -7.40 -8.61 -10.63
N PRO A 107 -8.19 -8.84 -11.71
CA PRO A 107 -8.02 -10.02 -12.58
C PRO A 107 -6.63 -10.17 -13.21
N GLU A 108 -5.87 -9.08 -13.29
CA GLU A 108 -4.49 -9.04 -13.79
C GLU A 108 -3.45 -9.61 -12.81
N ILE A 109 -3.84 -9.85 -11.55
CA ILE A 109 -2.94 -10.28 -10.48
C ILE A 109 -3.33 -11.70 -10.05
N VAL A 110 -2.47 -12.67 -10.36
CA VAL A 110 -2.62 -14.04 -9.85
C VAL A 110 -2.19 -14.06 -8.39
N MET A 111 -3.09 -14.49 -7.50
CA MET A 111 -2.88 -14.41 -6.06
C MET A 111 -1.86 -15.44 -5.57
N GLY A 112 -0.84 -14.97 -4.85
CA GLY A 112 -0.06 -15.82 -3.95
C GLY A 112 0.63 -17.04 -4.61
N LEU A 113 0.36 -18.24 -4.08
CA LEU A 113 0.97 -19.51 -4.55
C LEU A 113 0.48 -19.91 -5.95
N GLU A 114 -0.69 -19.44 -6.37
CA GLU A 114 -1.28 -19.75 -7.68
C GLU A 114 -0.44 -19.16 -8.82
N ALA A 115 0.29 -18.06 -8.55
CA ALA A 115 1.22 -17.46 -9.50
C ALA A 115 2.46 -18.32 -9.82
N ARG A 116 2.70 -19.43 -9.09
CA ARG A 116 3.78 -20.39 -9.37
C ARG A 116 3.33 -21.62 -10.16
N LEU A 117 2.02 -21.76 -10.40
CA LEU A 117 1.44 -22.91 -11.10
C LEU A 117 1.20 -22.65 -12.59
N ASN A 118 1.39 -21.41 -13.04
CA ASN A 118 1.40 -20.98 -14.44
C ASN A 118 2.85 -20.75 -14.89
#